data_AF-A0A1I6RT45-F1
#
_entry.id   AF-A0A1I6RT45-F1
#
_cell.length_a   1.000
_cell.length_b   1.000
_cell.length_c   1.000
_cell.angle_alpha   90.00
_cell.angle_beta   90.00
_cell.angle_gamma   90.00
#
_symmetry.space_group_name_H-M   'P 1'
#
loop_
_entity.id
_entity.type
_entity.pdbx_description
1 polymer ?
#
loop_
_entity_poly.entity_id
_entity_poly.type
_entity_poly.pdbx_seq_one_letter_code
_entity_poly.pdbx_strand_id
1 'polypeptide(L)'
;MSFGAGHIQDMINRMKQNRSLRPSARAKFKDYNRAVIYGDGETQLQFKTVSREKLIQIKKNIQQRARIDRRRELIVYGLILGIIIFLLFLWW
;
A
#
# COMPACT_ATOMS: atom_id res chain seq x y z
N MET A 1 7.49 -17.41 35.33
CA MET A 1 7.37 -17.50 33.86
C MET A 1 6.87 -18.89 33.52
N SER A 2 5.68 -19.01 32.92
CA SER A 2 5.04 -20.29 32.62
C SER A 2 5.68 -20.92 31.38
N PHE A 3 6.43 -22.00 31.58
CA PHE A 3 7.20 -22.73 30.57
C PHE A 3 6.35 -23.47 29.51
N GLY A 4 5.04 -23.27 29.46
CA GLY A 4 4.14 -23.87 28.45
C GLY A 4 3.27 -22.87 27.67
N ALA A 5 3.05 -21.67 28.20
CA ALA A 5 2.11 -20.71 27.61
C ALA A 5 2.59 -20.13 26.26
N GLY A 6 3.90 -19.93 26.10
CA GLY A 6 4.48 -19.39 24.86
C GLY A 6 4.37 -20.37 23.68
N HIS A 7 4.54 -21.66 23.92
CA HIS A 7 4.44 -22.70 22.89
C HIS A 7 3.00 -22.89 22.40
N ILE A 8 2.03 -22.80 23.31
CA ILE A 8 0.60 -22.84 22.96
C ILE A 8 0.23 -21.60 22.13
N GLN A 9 0.73 -20.42 22.50
CA GLN A 9 0.47 -19.19 21.77
C GLN A 9 1.09 -19.21 20.36
N ASP A 10 2.31 -19.74 20.21
CA ASP A 10 2.95 -19.92 18.90
C ASP A 10 2.16 -20.90 18.03
N MET A 11 1.71 -22.02 18.60
CA MET A 11 0.86 -22.98 17.91
C MET A 11 -0.45 -22.33 17.40
N ILE A 12 -1.10 -21.51 18.24
CA ILE A 12 -2.31 -20.77 17.85
C ILE A 12 -2.03 -19.82 16.69
N ASN A 13 -0.92 -19.10 16.73
CA ASN A 13 -0.53 -18.15 15.68
C ASN A 13 -0.27 -18.87 14.34
N ARG A 14 0.46 -20.00 14.36
CA ARG A 14 0.71 -20.83 13.18
C ARG A 14 -0.58 -21.38 12.58
N MET A 15 -1.51 -21.86 13.42
CA MET A 15 -2.82 -22.33 12.96
C MET A 15 -3.62 -21.23 12.26
N LYS A 16 -3.62 -20.00 12.80
CA LYS A 16 -4.30 -18.84 12.19
C LYS A 16 -3.69 -18.47 10.85
N GLN A 17 -2.36 -18.41 10.77
CA GLN A 17 -1.64 -18.13 9.52
C GLN A 17 -1.94 -19.20 8.46
N ASN A 18 -1.83 -20.48 8.81
CA ASN A 18 -2.13 -21.59 7.90
C ASN A 18 -3.59 -21.59 7.41
N ARG A 19 -4.55 -21.19 8.26
CA ARG A 19 -5.95 -21.05 7.87
C ARG A 19 -6.15 -19.96 6.82
N SER A 20 -5.44 -18.84 6.92
CA SER A 20 -5.50 -17.74 5.96
C SER A 20 -4.86 -18.07 4.60
N LEU A 21 -3.89 -18.99 4.59
CA LEU A 21 -3.21 -19.44 3.36
C LEU A 21 -4.01 -20.50 2.57
N ARG A 22 -5.10 -21.04 3.14
CA ARG A 22 -5.95 -22.04 2.48
C ARG A 22 -6.45 -21.51 1.13
N PRO A 23 -6.42 -22.32 0.06
CA PRO A 23 -6.92 -21.92 -1.26
C PRO A 23 -8.37 -21.39 -1.24
N SER A 24 -9.20 -21.87 -0.32
CA SER A 24 -10.58 -21.40 -0.13
C SER A 24 -10.69 -20.02 0.55
N ALA A 25 -9.68 -19.60 1.31
CA ALA A 25 -9.61 -18.28 1.97
C ALA A 25 -8.88 -17.23 1.12
N ARG A 26 -8.16 -17.65 0.07
CA ARG A 26 -7.61 -16.72 -0.92
C ARG A 26 -8.76 -16.00 -1.59
N ALA A 27 -8.63 -14.68 -1.78
CA ALA A 27 -9.59 -13.90 -2.53
C ALA A 27 -9.68 -14.52 -3.95
N LYS A 28 -10.75 -15.25 -4.22
CA LYS A 28 -11.04 -15.71 -5.57
C LYS A 28 -11.29 -14.47 -6.40
N PHE A 29 -10.57 -14.33 -7.52
CA PHE A 29 -10.92 -13.33 -8.51
C PHE A 29 -12.37 -13.63 -8.91
N LYS A 30 -13.27 -12.70 -8.57
CA LYS A 30 -14.70 -12.77 -8.88
C LYS A 30 -14.85 -13.16 -10.35
N ASP A 31 -15.60 -14.23 -10.62
CA ASP A 31 -15.79 -15.06 -11.84
C ASP A 31 -15.76 -14.44 -13.27
N TYR A 32 -15.07 -13.32 -13.52
CA TYR A 32 -15.09 -12.60 -14.79
C TYR A 32 -13.71 -12.30 -15.41
N ASN A 33 -12.59 -12.69 -14.78
CA ASN A 33 -11.26 -12.41 -15.31
C ASN A 33 -10.55 -13.62 -15.95
N ARG A 34 -11.21 -14.77 -16.12
CA ARG A 34 -10.59 -15.95 -16.76
C ARG A 34 -10.36 -15.76 -18.26
N ALA A 35 -11.11 -14.85 -18.90
CA ALA A 35 -10.95 -14.49 -20.31
C ALA A 35 -9.69 -13.64 -20.58
N VAL A 36 -9.13 -12.98 -19.56
CA VAL A 36 -7.96 -12.08 -19.71
C VAL A 36 -6.64 -12.87 -19.77
N ILE A 37 -6.63 -14.14 -19.38
CA ILE A 37 -5.41 -14.96 -19.31
C ILE A 37 -5.06 -15.59 -20.68
N TYR A 38 -6.03 -15.73 -21.60
CA TYR A 38 -5.86 -16.42 -22.88
C TYR A 38 -6.26 -15.58 -24.11
N GLY A 39 -6.42 -14.27 -23.98
CA GLY A 39 -6.74 -13.38 -25.09
C GLY A 39 -5.52 -12.55 -25.50
N ASP A 40 -5.17 -12.57 -26.79
CA ASP A 40 -4.14 -11.71 -27.42
C ASP A 40 -4.50 -10.21 -27.46
N GLY A 41 -5.45 -9.77 -26.64
CA GLY A 41 -5.95 -8.40 -26.63
C GLY A 41 -5.49 -7.66 -25.39
N GLU A 42 -4.72 -6.59 -25.57
CA GLU A 42 -4.39 -5.62 -24.53
C GLU A 42 -5.60 -5.35 -23.64
N THR A 43 -5.40 -5.44 -22.33
CA THR A 43 -6.46 -5.20 -21.33
C THR A 43 -6.99 -3.77 -21.51
N GLN A 44 -8.09 -3.61 -22.25
CA GLN A 44 -8.71 -2.30 -22.44
C GLN A 44 -9.22 -1.81 -21.09
N LEU A 45 -8.52 -0.81 -20.53
CA LEU A 45 -8.90 -0.16 -19.29
C LEU A 45 -10.29 0.47 -19.49
N GLN A 46 -11.31 -0.14 -18.87
CA GLN A 46 -12.64 0.45 -18.85
C GLN A 46 -12.63 1.64 -17.89
N PHE A 47 -12.48 2.85 -18.45
CA PHE A 47 -12.57 4.07 -17.68
C PHE A 47 -14.04 4.38 -17.36
N LYS A 48 -14.33 4.65 -16.09
CA LYS A 48 -15.64 5.11 -15.67
C LYS A 48 -15.90 6.49 -16.28
N THR A 49 -16.97 6.63 -17.05
CA THR A 49 -17.42 7.94 -17.54
C THR A 49 -17.91 8.77 -16.36
N VAL A 50 -17.26 9.90 -16.11
CA VAL A 50 -17.59 10.82 -15.03
C VAL A 50 -18.05 12.14 -15.64
N SER A 51 -19.04 12.79 -15.03
CA SER A 51 -19.48 14.11 -15.48
C SER A 51 -18.33 15.13 -15.41
N ARG A 52 -18.36 16.13 -16.30
CA ARG A 52 -17.30 17.15 -16.42
C ARG A 52 -17.02 17.86 -15.09
N GLU A 53 -18.05 18.14 -14.31
CA GLU A 53 -17.95 18.76 -12.99
C GLU A 53 -17.18 17.88 -11.99
N LYS A 54 -17.48 16.58 -11.96
CA LYS A 54 -16.77 15.62 -11.11
C LYS A 54 -15.32 15.46 -11.54
N LEU A 55 -15.02 15.50 -12.84
CA LEU A 55 -13.64 15.48 -13.33
C LEU A 55 -12.82 16.67 -12.86
N ILE A 56 -13.41 17.88 -12.89
CA ILE A 56 -12.75 19.10 -12.40
C ILE A 56 -12.46 18.99 -10.90
N GLN A 57 -13.43 18.50 -10.11
CA GLN A 57 -13.23 18.29 -8.67
C GLN A 57 -12.13 17.26 -8.38
N ILE A 58 -12.15 16.12 -9.07
CA ILE A 58 -11.12 15.07 -8.93
C ILE A 58 -9.74 15.64 -9.27
N LYS A 59 -9.61 16.35 -10.41
CA LYS A 59 -8.35 16.98 -10.82
C LYS A 59 -7.84 17.96 -9.77
N LYS A 60 -8.72 18.82 -9.24
CA LYS A 60 -8.36 19.81 -8.20
C LYS A 60 -7.89 19.12 -6.92
N ASN A 61 -8.57 18.06 -6.49
CA ASN A 61 -8.20 17.29 -5.31
C ASN A 61 -6.83 16.61 -5.46
N ILE A 62 -6.55 16.03 -6.63
CA ILE A 62 -5.25 15.42 -6.92
C ILE A 62 -4.14 16.49 -6.88
N GLN A 63 -4.36 17.64 -7.50
CA GLN A 63 -3.38 18.75 -7.47
C GLN A 63 -3.12 19.28 -6.07
N GLN A 64 -4.17 19.40 -5.23
CA GLN A 64 -4.02 19.84 -3.85
C GLN A 64 -3.24 18.84 -3.01
N ARG A 65 -3.55 17.55 -3.11
CA ARG A 65 -2.81 16.48 -2.42
C ARG A 65 -1.35 16.47 -2.83
N ALA A 66 -1.06 16.48 -4.13
CA ALA A 66 0.31 16.50 -4.65
C ALA A 66 1.11 17.73 -4.19
N ARG A 67 0.47 18.89 -3.95
CA ARG A 67 1.15 20.07 -3.41
C ARG A 67 1.48 19.91 -1.92
N ILE A 68 0.58 19.32 -1.15
CA ILE A 68 0.79 19.06 0.29
C ILE A 68 1.89 18.01 0.47
N ASP A 69 1.84 16.94 -0.31
CA ASP A 69 2.81 15.85 -0.25
C ASP A 69 4.23 16.35 -0.57
N ARG A 70 4.41 17.13 -1.63
CA ARG A 70 5.71 17.76 -1.96
C ARG A 70 6.25 18.63 -0.83
N ARG A 71 5.41 19.42 -0.17
CA ARG A 71 5.84 20.25 0.96
C ARG A 71 6.28 19.38 2.13
N ARG A 72 5.53 18.32 2.42
CA ARG A 72 5.87 17.37 3.48
C ARG A 72 7.19 16.65 3.19
N GLU A 73 7.38 16.20 1.96
CA GLU A 73 8.63 15.57 1.51
C GLU A 73 9.83 16.50 1.68
N LEU A 74 9.72 17.76 1.24
CA LEU A 74 10.80 18.75 1.41
C LEU A 74 11.14 18.99 2.89
N ILE A 75 10.14 19.07 3.77
CA ILE A 75 10.38 19.23 5.21
C ILE A 75 11.09 18.00 5.77
N VAL A 76 10.63 16.79 5.45
CA VAL A 76 11.21 15.54 5.94
C VAL A 76 12.65 15.38 5.45
N TYR A 77 12.91 15.59 4.15
CA TYR A 77 14.26 15.52 3.61
C TYR A 77 15.16 16.60 4.18
N GLY A 78 14.67 17.82 4.38
CA GLY A 78 15.41 18.90 5.01
C GLY A 78 15.81 18.57 6.46
N LEU A 79 14.91 17.98 7.24
CA LEU A 79 15.21 17.53 8.61
C LEU A 79 16.28 16.42 8.62
N ILE A 80 16.17 15.43 7.73
CA ILE A 80 17.14 14.34 7.64
C ILE A 80 18.53 14.89 7.27
N LEU A 81 18.59 15.76 6.26
CA LEU A 81 19.85 16.41 5.85
C LEU A 81 20.44 17.25 6.99
N GLY A 82 19.61 18.02 7.69
CA GLY A 82 20.04 18.83 8.84
C GLY A 82 20.65 17.98 9.96
N ILE A 83 20.03 16.84 10.28
CA ILE A 83 20.55 15.90 11.28
C ILE A 83 21.90 15.32 10.83
N ILE A 84 22.03 14.92 9.57
CA ILE A 84 23.30 14.39 9.03
C ILE A 84 24.42 15.44 9.15
N ILE A 85 24.16 16.67 8.72
CA ILE A 85 25.15 17.77 8.81
C ILE A 85 25.54 18.05 10.26
N PHE A 86 24.56 18.06 11.17
CA PHE A 86 24.81 18.27 12.60
C PHE A 86 25.70 17.17 13.21
N LEU A 87 25.44 15.91 12.86
CA LEU A 87 26.27 14.79 13.31
C LEU A 87 27.70 14.85 12.76
N LEU A 88 27.86 15.24 11.48
CA LEU A 88 29.18 15.44 10.89
C LEU A 88 29.95 16.57 11.59
N PHE A 89 29.26 17.65 11.97
CA PHE A 89 29.87 18.76 12.71
C PHE A 89 30.29 18.37 14.12
N LEU A 90 29.53 17.51 14.81
CA LEU A 90 29.90 17.00 16.13
C LEU A 90 31.07 16.00 16.11
N TRP A 91 31.29 15.34 14.96
CA TRP A 91 32.39 14.39 14.80
C TRP A 91 33.72 15.07 14.48
N TRP A 92 33.66 16.26 13.86
CA TRP A 92 34.83 17.10 13.60
C TRP A 92 35.30 17.82 14.88
#